data_AF-A0A1Q4YUX7-F1
#
_entry.id   AF-A0A1Q4YUX7-F1
#
_cell.length_a   1.000
_cell.length_b   1.000
_cell.length_c   1.000
_cell.angle_alpha   90.00
_cell.angle_beta   90.00
_cell.angle_gamma   90.00
#
_symmetry.space_group_name_H-M   'P 1'
#
loop_
_entity.id
_entity.type
_entity.pdbx_description
1 polymer ?
#
loop_
_entity_poly.entity_id
_entity_poly.type
_entity_poly.pdbx_seq_one_letter_code
_entity_poly.pdbx_strand_id
1 'polypeptide(L)'
;MTNDLLTEAYRCGRLYAALAELQKLGTGTHHSLGSSGLKEQVAKEPRKHLTEHLERAGKYLLDAKNREKGQAAAVVFRMLPDLLPERRELPGDLRSVEKQERFQEGVKEQTAEIVKALQDA
;
A
#
# COMPACT_ATOMS: atom_id res chain seq x y z
N MET A 1 -20.13 8.19 9.92
CA MET A 1 -19.13 8.29 11.00
C MET A 1 -18.38 6.98 11.25
N THR A 2 -19.00 5.91 11.75
CA THR A 2 -18.30 4.60 11.95
C THR A 2 -17.96 3.91 10.62
N ASN A 3 -18.92 3.87 9.68
CA ASN A 3 -18.71 3.29 8.35
C ASN A 3 -17.56 3.97 7.59
N ASP A 4 -17.42 5.29 7.70
CA ASP A 4 -16.36 6.03 6.99
C ASP A 4 -14.96 5.60 7.47
N LEU A 5 -14.77 5.37 8.77
CA LEU A 5 -13.49 4.93 9.34
C LEU A 5 -13.15 3.48 8.98
N LEU A 6 -14.17 2.61 8.86
CA LEU A 6 -14.01 1.23 8.41
C LEU A 6 -13.65 1.17 6.91
N THR A 7 -14.29 2.01 6.09
CA THR A 7 -13.94 2.18 4.67
C THR A 7 -12.54 2.76 4.51
N GLU A 8 -12.14 3.74 5.33
CA GLU A 8 -10.79 4.29 5.33
C GLU A 8 -9.73 3.25 5.70
N ALA A 9 -10.00 2.44 6.73
CA ALA A 9 -9.09 1.37 7.12
C ALA A 9 -8.88 0.37 5.97
N TYR A 10 -9.96 0.01 5.28
CA TYR A 10 -9.91 -0.84 4.09
C TYR A 10 -9.08 -0.21 2.96
N ARG A 11 -9.32 1.07 2.63
CA ARG A 11 -8.52 1.77 1.59
C ARG A 11 -7.06 1.87 1.96
N CYS A 12 -6.74 2.14 3.24
CA CYS A 12 -5.36 2.13 3.72
C CYS A 12 -4.68 0.77 3.57
N GLY A 13 -5.42 -0.32 3.80
CA GLY A 13 -4.94 -1.68 3.54
C GLY A 13 -4.56 -1.89 2.08
N ARG A 14 -5.42 -1.45 1.16
CA ARG A 14 -5.14 -1.51 -0.28
C ARG A 14 -3.92 -0.67 -0.66
N LEU A 15 -3.87 0.58 -0.20
CA LEU A 15 -2.74 1.48 -0.46
C LEU A 15 -1.41 0.90 0.06
N TYR A 16 -1.41 0.34 1.28
CA TYR A 16 -0.24 -0.34 1.84
C TYR A 16 0.26 -1.45 0.92
N ALA A 17 -0.63 -2.32 0.43
CA ALA A 17 -0.24 -3.43 -0.43
C ALA A 17 0.39 -2.96 -1.76
N ALA A 18 -0.18 -1.92 -2.37
CA ALA A 18 0.36 -1.34 -3.60
C ALA A 18 1.75 -0.71 -3.38
N LEU A 19 1.93 0.07 -2.31
CA LEU A 19 3.22 0.66 -1.98
C LEU A 19 4.26 -0.41 -1.60
N ALA A 20 3.84 -1.47 -0.91
CA ALA A 20 4.72 -2.57 -0.54
C ALA A 20 5.25 -3.33 -1.78
N GLU A 21 4.37 -3.67 -2.72
CA GLU A 21 4.81 -4.34 -3.95
C GLU A 21 5.67 -3.40 -4.81
N LEU A 22 5.30 -2.12 -4.91
CA LEU A 22 6.09 -1.15 -5.65
C LEU A 22 7.51 -0.99 -5.05
N GLN A 23 7.62 -0.91 -3.72
CA GLN A 23 8.92 -0.89 -3.04
C GLN A 23 9.69 -2.19 -3.34
N LYS A 24 9.06 -3.36 -3.21
CA LYS A 24 9.69 -4.67 -3.48
C LYS A 24 10.25 -4.76 -4.91
N LEU A 25 9.50 -4.28 -5.91
CA LEU A 25 9.97 -4.21 -7.30
C LEU A 25 11.19 -3.28 -7.46
N GLY A 26 11.20 -2.15 -6.73
CA GLY A 26 12.28 -1.16 -6.77
C GLY A 26 13.54 -1.51 -5.97
N THR A 27 13.40 -2.15 -4.80
CA THR A 27 14.51 -2.37 -3.86
C THR A 27 14.95 -3.83 -3.75
N GLY A 28 14.22 -4.78 -4.35
CA GLY A 28 14.51 -6.20 -4.19
C GLY A 28 14.39 -6.64 -2.73
N THR A 29 15.41 -7.26 -2.17
CA THR A 29 15.42 -7.82 -0.80
C THR A 29 15.48 -6.77 0.33
N HIS A 30 15.79 -5.50 0.02
CA HIS A 30 15.88 -4.42 1.02
C HIS A 30 14.57 -3.62 1.19
N HIS A 31 13.40 -4.27 1.04
CA HIS A 31 12.12 -3.61 1.24
C HIS A 31 11.69 -3.64 2.72
N SER A 32 11.22 -2.51 3.23
CA SER A 32 10.73 -2.37 4.60
C SER A 32 9.22 -2.64 4.70
N LEU A 33 8.44 -2.14 3.72
CA LEU A 33 7.03 -2.48 3.54
C LEU A 33 6.91 -3.93 3.08
N GLY A 34 6.19 -4.75 3.85
CA GLY A 34 6.09 -6.20 3.64
C GLY A 34 6.64 -7.01 4.82
N SER A 35 7.45 -6.42 5.69
CA SER A 35 7.82 -7.04 6.97
C SER A 35 6.62 -7.11 7.92
N SER A 36 6.49 -8.21 8.66
CA SER A 36 5.37 -8.42 9.60
C SER A 36 5.26 -7.31 10.64
N GLY A 37 6.41 -6.87 11.19
CA GLY A 37 6.46 -5.80 12.18
C GLY A 37 5.99 -4.44 11.65
N LEU A 38 6.39 -4.04 10.43
CA LEU A 38 5.95 -2.77 9.86
C LEU A 38 4.48 -2.81 9.44
N LYS A 39 3.98 -3.97 8.99
CA LYS A 39 2.56 -4.16 8.67
C LYS A 39 1.67 -3.90 9.88
N GLU A 40 2.02 -4.42 11.05
CA GLU A 40 1.28 -4.19 12.29
C GLU A 40 1.33 -2.73 12.74
N GLN A 41 2.46 -2.05 12.54
CA GLN A 41 2.60 -0.64 12.84
C GLN A 41 1.74 0.24 11.92
N VAL A 42 1.77 -0.03 10.62
CA VAL A 42 0.91 0.65 9.64
C VAL A 42 -0.56 0.41 9.93
N ALA A 43 -0.96 -0.81 10.31
CA ALA A 43 -2.34 -1.13 10.66
C ALA A 43 -2.84 -0.38 11.91
N LYS A 44 -1.94 0.18 12.73
CA LYS A 44 -2.27 0.99 13.91
C LYS A 44 -2.18 2.48 13.62
N GLU A 45 -1.11 2.92 12.95
CA GLU A 45 -0.77 4.33 12.71
C GLU A 45 -0.42 4.61 11.23
N PRO A 46 -1.37 4.49 10.28
CA PRO A 46 -1.08 4.57 8.85
C PRO A 46 -0.36 5.85 8.45
N ARG A 47 -0.84 7.01 8.92
CA ARG A 47 -0.24 8.32 8.61
C ARG A 47 1.25 8.39 8.93
N LYS A 48 1.67 7.85 10.08
CA LYS A 48 3.06 7.91 10.55
C LYS A 48 4.01 7.09 9.69
N HIS A 49 3.51 5.98 9.16
CA HIS A 49 4.35 5.00 8.46
C HIS A 49 4.22 5.05 6.94
N LEU A 50 3.06 5.42 6.38
CA LEU A 50 2.83 5.40 4.92
C LEU A 50 3.17 6.72 4.21
N THR A 51 3.20 7.86 4.92
CA THR A 51 3.43 9.17 4.28
C THR A 51 4.78 9.21 3.54
N GLU A 52 5.86 8.75 4.19
CA GLU A 52 7.19 8.67 3.57
C GLU A 52 7.21 7.76 2.32
N HIS A 53 6.42 6.69 2.33
CA HIS A 53 6.35 5.76 1.20
C HIS A 53 5.53 6.31 0.02
N LEU A 54 4.49 7.11 0.29
CA LEU A 54 3.77 7.86 -0.73
C LEU A 54 4.69 8.85 -1.44
N GLU A 55 5.45 9.64 -0.68
CA GLU A 55 6.43 10.60 -1.22
C GLU A 55 7.51 9.91 -2.05
N ARG A 56 7.89 8.67 -1.68
CA ARG A 56 8.89 7.87 -2.38
C ARG A 56 8.35 7.01 -3.53
N ALA A 57 7.04 6.99 -3.79
CA ALA A 57 6.46 6.13 -4.81
C ALA A 57 7.10 6.32 -6.20
N GLY A 58 7.36 7.57 -6.59
CA GLY A 58 8.05 7.88 -7.86
C GLY A 58 9.49 7.36 -7.90
N LYS A 59 10.20 7.38 -6.76
CA LYS A 59 11.54 6.80 -6.64
C LYS A 59 11.50 5.28 -6.80
N TYR A 60 10.55 4.59 -6.18
CA TYR A 60 10.41 3.14 -6.33
C TYR A 60 10.14 2.73 -7.79
N LEU A 61 9.33 3.50 -8.51
CA LEU A 61 9.11 3.30 -9.94
C LEU A 61 10.41 3.45 -10.75
N LEU A 62 11.19 4.50 -10.48
CA LEU A 62 12.48 4.73 -11.14
C LEU A 62 13.48 3.61 -10.83
N ASP A 63 13.60 3.21 -9.57
CA ASP A 63 14.49 2.14 -9.13
C ASP A 63 14.08 0.80 -9.75
N ALA A 64 12.77 0.52 -9.86
CA ALA A 64 12.27 -0.69 -10.52
C ALA A 64 12.58 -0.69 -12.02
N LYS A 65 12.48 0.46 -12.70
CA LYS A 65 12.91 0.60 -14.10
C LYS A 65 14.40 0.27 -14.27
N ASN A 66 15.25 0.75 -13.38
CA ASN A 66 16.70 0.48 -13.39
C ASN A 66 17.03 -1.01 -13.13
N ARG A 67 16.08 -1.77 -12.59
CA ARG A 67 16.17 -3.21 -12.33
C ARG A 67 15.42 -4.07 -13.35
N GLU A 68 15.06 -3.51 -14.50
CA GLU A 68 14.30 -4.20 -15.56
C GLU A 68 12.89 -4.66 -15.11
N LYS A 69 12.35 -4.07 -14.04
CA LYS A 69 10.99 -4.30 -13.52
C LYS A 69 10.04 -3.14 -13.81
N GLY A 70 10.40 -2.25 -14.75
CA GLY A 70 9.66 -1.03 -15.05
C GLY A 70 8.21 -1.25 -15.48
N GLN A 71 7.93 -2.28 -16.27
CA GLN A 71 6.56 -2.60 -16.73
C GLN A 71 5.67 -3.04 -15.56
N ALA A 72 6.14 -4.00 -14.77
CA ALA A 72 5.44 -4.46 -13.56
C ALA A 72 5.21 -3.30 -12.56
N ALA A 73 6.23 -2.46 -12.34
CA ALA A 73 6.12 -1.32 -11.45
C ALA A 73 5.16 -0.25 -11.97
N ALA A 74 5.10 -0.02 -13.29
CA ALA A 74 4.16 0.91 -13.90
C ALA A 74 2.70 0.46 -13.72
N VAL A 75 2.43 -0.85 -13.79
CA VAL A 75 1.10 -1.41 -13.50
C VAL A 75 0.67 -1.06 -12.08
N VAL A 76 1.52 -1.33 -11.09
CA VAL A 76 1.21 -1.05 -9.67
C VAL A 76 1.12 0.46 -9.43
N PHE A 77 2.02 1.26 -9.99
CA PHE A 77 2.04 2.72 -9.78
C PHE A 77 0.77 3.39 -10.29
N ARG A 78 0.20 2.93 -11.42
CA ARG A 78 -1.05 3.45 -11.97
C ARG A 78 -2.26 3.22 -11.07
N MET A 79 -2.22 2.23 -10.18
CA MET A 79 -3.30 1.97 -9.23
C MET A 79 -3.31 2.99 -8.08
N LEU A 80 -2.18 3.63 -7.76
CA LEU A 80 -2.05 4.46 -6.56
C LEU A 80 -3.09 5.59 -6.43
N PRO A 81 -3.41 6.37 -7.48
CA PRO A 81 -4.41 7.45 -7.37
C PRO A 81 -5.79 6.96 -6.93
N ASP A 82 -6.22 5.80 -7.40
CA ASP A 82 -7.52 5.21 -7.07
C ASP A 82 -7.58 4.65 -5.64
N LEU A 83 -6.40 4.40 -5.03
CA LEU A 83 -6.27 3.85 -3.69
C LEU A 83 -6.06 4.92 -2.61
N LEU A 84 -5.87 6.18 -3.01
CA LEU A 84 -5.73 7.27 -2.05
C LEU A 84 -7.02 7.44 -1.23
N PRO A 85 -6.91 7.73 0.08
CA PRO A 85 -8.08 8.06 0.88
C PRO A 85 -8.78 9.31 0.30
N GLU A 86 -10.11 9.36 0.41
CA GLU A 86 -10.89 10.54 0.01
C GLU A 86 -10.55 11.80 0.83
N ARG A 87 -10.02 11.60 2.03
CA ARG A 87 -9.55 12.67 2.88
C ARG A 87 -8.16 13.14 2.44
N ARG A 88 -7.90 14.43 2.69
CA ARG A 88 -6.61 15.07 2.42
C ARG A 88 -5.42 14.39 3.10
N GLU A 89 -5.68 13.63 4.17
CA GLU A 89 -4.65 12.95 4.96
C GLU A 89 -5.06 11.51 5.27
N LEU A 90 -4.05 10.65 5.44
CA LEU A 90 -4.24 9.29 5.93
C LEU A 90 -4.76 9.28 7.37
N PRO A 91 -5.57 8.28 7.76
CA PRO A 91 -6.02 8.12 9.14
C PRO A 91 -4.82 7.99 10.09
N GLY A 92 -4.89 8.73 11.20
CA GLY A 92 -3.87 8.72 12.23
C GLY A 92 -3.95 7.52 13.17
N ASP A 93 -5.14 6.96 13.37
CA ASP A 93 -5.39 5.87 14.33
C ASP A 93 -6.41 4.84 13.80
N LEU A 94 -5.96 3.59 13.68
CA LEU A 94 -6.75 2.43 13.29
C LEU A 94 -6.67 1.30 14.35
N ARG A 95 -6.34 1.60 15.61
CA ARG A 95 -6.05 0.57 16.65
C ARG A 95 -7.21 -0.36 17.01
N SER A 96 -8.47 0.02 16.79
CA SER A 96 -9.63 -0.84 17.07
C SER A 96 -9.63 -2.11 16.20
N VAL A 97 -10.03 -3.25 16.78
CA VAL A 97 -10.04 -4.56 16.10
C VAL A 97 -10.76 -4.52 14.76
N GLU A 98 -11.97 -3.98 14.70
CA GLU A 98 -12.76 -3.89 13.46
C GLU A 98 -12.03 -3.14 12.34
N LYS A 99 -11.34 -2.03 12.67
CA LYS A 99 -10.54 -1.28 11.68
C LYS A 99 -9.33 -2.08 11.22
N GLN A 100 -8.66 -2.80 12.13
CA GLN A 100 -7.54 -3.67 11.76
C GLN A 100 -8.00 -4.80 10.83
N GLU A 101 -9.16 -5.41 11.08
CA GLU A 101 -9.74 -6.42 10.20
C GLU A 101 -10.01 -5.87 8.80
N ARG A 102 -10.66 -4.70 8.71
CA ARG A 102 -10.90 -4.02 7.44
C ARG A 102 -9.60 -3.67 6.70
N PHE A 103 -8.56 -3.25 7.43
CA PHE A 103 -7.24 -3.04 6.87
C PHE A 103 -6.67 -4.34 6.27
N GLN A 104 -6.71 -5.45 7.01
CA GLN A 104 -6.22 -6.75 6.51
C GLN A 104 -6.98 -7.24 5.28
N GLU A 105 -8.29 -7.03 5.25
CA GLU A 105 -9.14 -7.32 4.09
C GLU A 105 -8.68 -6.53 2.87
N GLY A 106 -8.48 -5.22 3.01
CA GLY A 106 -7.96 -4.37 1.94
C GLY A 106 -6.56 -4.80 1.45
N VAL A 107 -5.67 -5.19 2.37
CA VAL A 107 -4.34 -5.73 1.99
C VAL A 107 -4.49 -6.98 1.13
N LYS A 108 -5.33 -7.93 1.57
CA LYS A 108 -5.53 -9.21 0.89
C LYS A 108 -6.10 -9.01 -0.51
N GLU A 109 -7.15 -8.20 -0.64
CA GLU A 109 -7.80 -7.95 -1.92
C GLU A 109 -6.88 -7.24 -2.90
N GLN A 110 -6.19 -6.18 -2.46
CA GLN A 110 -5.28 -5.48 -3.36
C GLN A 110 -4.10 -6.34 -3.79
N THR A 111 -3.59 -7.19 -2.89
CA THR A 111 -2.52 -8.13 -3.24
C THR A 111 -2.98 -9.09 -4.35
N ALA A 112 -4.22 -9.59 -4.25
CA ALA A 112 -4.79 -10.45 -5.29
C ALA A 112 -4.99 -9.70 -6.62
N GLU A 113 -5.48 -8.45 -6.57
CA GLU A 113 -5.62 -7.60 -7.76
C GLU A 113 -4.28 -7.32 -8.44
N ILE A 114 -3.23 -7.03 -7.67
CA ILE A 114 -1.88 -6.82 -8.19
C ILE A 114 -1.35 -8.10 -8.84
N VAL A 115 -1.47 -9.25 -8.18
CA VAL A 115 -1.03 -10.54 -8.75
C VAL A 115 -1.72 -10.79 -10.09
N LYS A 116 -3.03 -10.59 -10.15
CA LYS A 116 -3.80 -10.73 -11.39
C LYS A 116 -3.31 -9.74 -12.47
N ALA A 117 -3.19 -8.46 -12.13
CA ALA A 117 -2.77 -7.42 -13.07
C ALA A 117 -1.34 -7.65 -13.61
N LEU A 118 -0.45 -8.25 -12.81
CA LEU A 118 0.91 -8.62 -13.23
C LEU A 118 0.96 -9.88 -14.09
N GLN A 119 -0.04 -10.76 -14.02
CA GLN A 119 -0.17 -11.91 -14.92
C GLN A 119 -0.70 -11.50 -16.29
N ASP A 120 -1.53 -10.46 -16.33
CA ASP A 120 -2.17 -9.95 -17.55
C ASP A 120 -1.31 -8.90 -18.30
N ALA A 121 -0.14 -8.52 -17.77
CA ALA A 121 0.70 -7.41 -18.24
C ALA A 121 1.97 -7.87 -18.97
#